data_AF-A0A6J6FW80-F1
#
_entry.id   AF-A0A6J6FW80-F1
#
_cell.length_a   1.000
_cell.length_b   1.000
_cell.length_c   1.000
_cell.angle_alpha   90.00
_cell.angle_beta   90.00
_cell.angle_gamma   90.00
#
_symmetry.space_group_name_H-M   'P 1'
#
loop_
_entity.id
_entity.type
_entity.pdbx_description
1 polymer ?
#
loop_
_entity_poly.entity_id
_entity_poly.type
_entity_poly.pdbx_seq_one_letter_code
_entity_poly.pdbx_strand_id
1 'polypeptide(L)'
;MRRSARTRRSRFAAFAALSLAPVVSVACADASPTAEGAGMSVTSAPVATTTTPPTTTGIPPTTTTPPTTTTPTTTTPTTTTPTSTTPTSTTPTSTTPTTTTDTSPTTSSAPGADVGGGELLSADYPQLELALFFLSLDNVAVSISVRRDGVEPWGRATGRRIDGAAVSSDTPFVVASVSKLVTALSVARLVQRGDLTVDTPVTWGELGLPHDPAWRDVTVRELLDHTSGMPVNRRSWLDDPGPCSIPLAAAVAAPPTETRGEWRYSNGNYCALGLLVERITGDPLDVAADELVFAPAGVTGPSLSTEGVRDDMAPSPRGIGRLARLGGAGAWLASTDDVTAVLADVDPTDLDVLRWPGVMVDQYGWGHTGTLDGAKACAWVMEDGRTTVAATVSGSTPRTGGEVCDAVVQALATDLGIWAGEPFRTPI
;
A
#
# COMPACT_ATOMS: atom_id res chain seq x y z
N MET A 1 -10.93 42.89 59.88
CA MET A 1 -11.55 44.24 59.88
C MET A 1 -10.60 45.23 59.19
N ARG A 2 -11.12 46.14 58.34
CA ARG A 2 -10.50 47.40 57.82
C ARG A 2 -9.05 47.31 57.26
N ARG A 3 -8.87 47.33 55.94
CA ARG A 3 -8.71 48.53 55.07
C ARG A 3 -7.52 49.43 55.43
N SER A 4 -6.58 49.62 54.49
CA SER A 4 -6.58 50.81 53.62
C SER A 4 -5.61 50.68 52.44
N ALA A 5 -6.01 51.20 51.28
CA ALA A 5 -5.17 51.32 50.08
C ALA A 5 -4.42 52.66 50.05
N ARG A 6 -3.37 52.77 49.20
CA ARG A 6 -2.96 54.06 48.64
C ARG A 6 -2.47 53.93 47.20
N THR A 7 -3.18 54.62 46.31
CA THR A 7 -2.86 54.83 44.89
C THR A 7 -2.25 56.21 44.67
N ARG A 8 -1.40 56.34 43.64
CA ARG A 8 -1.18 57.54 42.79
C ARG A 8 -0.29 57.13 41.60
N ARG A 9 -0.80 57.20 40.37
CA ARG A 9 -0.69 58.33 39.42
C ARG A 9 0.78 58.64 39.04
N SER A 10 1.33 58.13 37.93
CA SER A 10 1.08 58.47 36.50
C SER A 10 1.67 59.82 36.05
N ARG A 11 2.42 59.83 34.92
CA ARG A 11 2.43 60.87 33.84
C ARG A 11 3.47 60.50 32.74
N PHE A 12 3.05 60.56 31.46
CA PHE A 12 3.75 60.90 30.17
C PHE A 12 5.27 60.65 29.99
N ALA A 13 5.87 60.31 28.84
CA ALA A 13 5.48 59.89 27.47
C ALA A 13 6.82 59.45 26.74
N ALA A 14 7.00 59.21 25.43
CA ALA A 14 6.18 59.36 24.21
C ALA A 14 6.66 58.44 23.04
N PHE A 15 5.77 58.23 22.06
CA PHE A 15 5.96 57.89 20.63
C PHE A 15 7.30 57.37 20.04
N ALA A 16 7.21 56.21 19.40
CA ALA A 16 7.61 56.00 17.99
C ALA A 16 6.63 55.02 17.34
N ALA A 17 6.26 55.23 16.07
CA ALA A 17 5.21 54.45 15.38
C ALA A 17 5.79 53.55 14.28
N LEU A 18 5.17 52.39 14.06
CA LEU A 18 5.30 51.64 12.81
C LEU A 18 3.90 51.22 12.32
N SER A 19 3.69 51.31 11.01
CA SER A 19 2.36 51.30 10.39
C SER A 19 1.85 49.88 10.11
N LEU A 20 0.57 49.63 10.41
CA LEU A 20 -0.20 48.47 9.95
C LEU A 20 -1.17 48.94 8.85
N ALA A 21 -1.15 48.25 7.70
CA ALA A 21 -2.14 48.43 6.64
C ALA A 21 -3.26 47.36 6.75
N PRO A 22 -4.50 47.63 6.30
CA PRO A 22 -5.67 47.00 6.88
C PRO A 22 -6.18 45.75 6.16
N VAL A 23 -6.81 44.87 6.94
CA VAL A 23 -7.77 43.87 6.46
C VAL A 23 -9.09 44.57 6.12
N VAL A 24 -9.67 44.25 4.96
CA VAL A 24 -11.06 44.60 4.61
C VAL A 24 -11.77 43.33 4.12
N SER A 25 -13.01 43.13 4.56
CA SER A 25 -13.89 42.04 4.15
C SER A 25 -15.35 42.53 4.21
N VAL A 26 -16.32 41.70 3.77
CA VAL A 26 -17.77 42.00 3.60
C VAL A 26 -18.08 42.80 2.32
N ALA A 27 -19.06 42.48 1.44
CA ALA A 27 -20.12 41.44 1.42
C ALA A 27 -20.46 40.96 -0.02
N CYS A 28 -21.31 39.93 -0.10
CA CYS A 28 -21.90 39.36 -1.33
C CYS A 28 -22.88 40.30 -2.06
N ALA A 29 -23.09 40.05 -3.36
CA ALA A 29 -24.28 40.43 -4.13
C ALA A 29 -24.52 39.43 -5.28
N ASP A 30 -25.80 39.18 -5.60
CA ASP A 30 -26.25 38.17 -6.58
C ASP A 30 -25.99 38.52 -8.06
N ALA A 31 -25.88 37.49 -8.91
CA ALA A 31 -26.24 37.58 -10.32
C ALA A 31 -26.53 36.18 -10.94
N SER A 32 -27.82 35.86 -11.14
CA SER A 32 -28.24 34.90 -12.17
C SER A 32 -28.17 35.56 -13.56
N PRO A 33 -28.15 34.79 -14.66
CA PRO A 33 -29.38 34.79 -15.47
C PRO A 33 -29.77 33.43 -16.07
N THR A 34 -30.96 33.49 -16.67
CA THR A 34 -31.85 32.45 -17.21
C THR A 34 -31.40 31.70 -18.48
N ALA A 35 -32.16 30.67 -18.82
CA ALA A 35 -31.99 29.77 -19.96
C ALA A 35 -32.72 30.23 -21.26
N GLU A 36 -32.81 29.30 -22.23
CA GLU A 36 -33.48 29.35 -23.55
C GLU A 36 -32.74 30.15 -24.67
N GLY A 37 -32.70 29.70 -25.93
CA GLY A 37 -33.17 28.42 -26.50
C GLY A 37 -33.01 28.35 -28.04
N ALA A 38 -33.20 27.13 -28.60
CA ALA A 38 -33.50 26.82 -30.01
C ALA A 38 -32.52 27.22 -31.16
N GLY A 39 -31.71 26.25 -31.58
CA GLY A 39 -31.78 25.61 -32.92
C GLY A 39 -31.58 26.39 -34.23
N MET A 40 -30.66 25.90 -35.07
CA MET A 40 -30.99 25.43 -36.43
C MET A 40 -29.83 24.64 -37.06
N SER A 41 -30.17 23.64 -37.89
CA SER A 41 -29.22 22.84 -38.67
C SER A 41 -29.17 23.35 -40.11
N VAL A 42 -27.99 23.54 -40.69
CA VAL A 42 -27.82 23.77 -42.14
C VAL A 42 -26.59 23.01 -42.64
N THR A 43 -26.82 22.14 -43.61
CA THR A 43 -25.80 21.42 -44.39
C THR A 43 -25.32 22.24 -45.58
N SER A 44 -24.00 22.38 -45.79
CA SER A 44 -23.37 22.37 -47.13
C SER A 44 -21.84 22.37 -47.09
N ALA A 45 -21.23 21.41 -47.81
CA ALA A 45 -19.89 21.52 -48.39
C ALA A 45 -20.01 22.25 -49.77
N PRO A 46 -18.99 22.40 -50.67
CA PRO A 46 -17.67 21.74 -50.73
C PRO A 46 -16.50 22.66 -51.27
N VAL A 47 -15.46 22.03 -51.88
CA VAL A 47 -14.42 22.61 -52.80
C VAL A 47 -13.20 23.26 -52.08
N ALA A 48 -11.91 23.02 -52.42
CA ALA A 48 -11.27 22.12 -53.40
C ALA A 48 -9.84 21.68 -52.98
N THR A 49 -9.57 20.38 -53.19
CA THR A 49 -8.41 19.76 -53.87
C THR A 49 -7.06 20.47 -54.04
N THR A 50 -5.98 19.72 -53.76
CA THR A 50 -4.97 19.43 -54.80
C THR A 50 -4.56 17.96 -54.76
N THR A 51 -4.71 17.29 -55.90
CA THR A 51 -4.38 15.86 -56.17
C THR A 51 -2.90 15.68 -56.55
N THR A 52 -2.17 14.61 -56.15
CA THR A 52 -2.01 13.27 -56.82
C THR A 52 -1.28 13.40 -58.20
N PRO A 53 -0.55 12.40 -58.79
CA PRO A 53 -0.75 10.95 -58.63
C PRO A 53 0.57 10.09 -58.77
N PRO A 54 0.61 8.81 -59.27
CA PRO A 54 1.27 7.72 -58.54
C PRO A 54 2.19 6.83 -59.45
N THR A 55 2.47 5.60 -59.02
CA THR A 55 2.89 4.51 -59.95
C THR A 55 2.20 3.19 -59.58
N THR A 56 1.64 2.49 -60.56
CA THR A 56 0.95 1.19 -60.41
C THR A 56 1.23 0.26 -61.59
N THR A 57 1.45 -1.03 -61.29
CA THR A 57 1.27 -2.24 -62.14
C THR A 57 1.58 -3.46 -61.24
N GLY A 58 0.91 -4.61 -61.26
CA GLY A 58 -0.33 -5.06 -61.90
C GLY A 58 -0.68 -6.50 -61.46
N ILE A 59 -1.91 -6.97 -61.67
CA ILE A 59 -2.45 -8.34 -61.42
C ILE A 59 -3.41 -8.68 -62.59
N PRO A 60 -4.03 -9.89 -62.76
CA PRO A 60 -3.84 -11.24 -62.19
C PRO A 60 -3.73 -12.31 -63.35
N PRO A 61 -4.18 -13.60 -63.28
CA PRO A 61 -5.57 -14.04 -63.01
C PRO A 61 -5.77 -15.24 -62.06
N THR A 62 -7.04 -15.47 -61.74
CA THR A 62 -7.66 -16.42 -60.79
C THR A 62 -7.99 -17.81 -61.35
N THR A 63 -8.16 -18.81 -60.48
CA THR A 63 -9.11 -19.95 -60.65
C THR A 63 -9.83 -20.27 -59.33
N THR A 64 -10.96 -21.00 -59.42
CA THR A 64 -12.09 -20.88 -58.48
C THR A 64 -12.70 -22.23 -58.06
N THR A 65 -12.90 -22.43 -56.74
CA THR A 65 -13.93 -23.28 -56.06
C THR A 65 -14.00 -24.80 -56.43
N PRO A 66 -14.76 -25.70 -55.74
CA PRO A 66 -15.72 -25.55 -54.62
C PRO A 66 -15.41 -26.41 -53.36
N PRO A 67 -16.19 -26.26 -52.25
CA PRO A 67 -15.98 -27.01 -51.00
C PRO A 67 -16.69 -28.38 -50.97
N THR A 68 -16.21 -29.29 -50.12
CA THR A 68 -16.82 -30.60 -49.90
C THR A 68 -17.57 -30.66 -48.57
N THR A 69 -18.89 -30.85 -48.64
CA THR A 69 -19.75 -31.11 -47.47
C THR A 69 -19.81 -32.61 -47.19
N THR A 70 -19.67 -33.02 -45.93
CA THR A 70 -20.20 -34.32 -45.44
C THR A 70 -20.82 -34.20 -44.05
N THR A 71 -21.86 -35.01 -43.86
CA THR A 71 -22.91 -34.96 -42.83
C THR A 71 -22.44 -35.37 -41.42
N PRO A 72 -23.03 -34.82 -40.33
CA PRO A 72 -22.71 -35.26 -38.97
C PRO A 72 -23.18 -36.69 -38.66
N THR A 73 -22.41 -37.40 -37.83
CA THR A 73 -22.81 -38.69 -37.25
C THR A 73 -23.40 -38.47 -35.86
N THR A 74 -24.67 -38.80 -35.69
CA THR A 74 -25.36 -38.80 -34.40
C THR A 74 -24.85 -39.96 -33.52
N THR A 75 -24.42 -39.66 -32.29
CA THR A 75 -24.31 -40.65 -31.22
C THR A 75 -24.98 -40.15 -29.94
N THR A 76 -25.76 -41.04 -29.34
CA THR A 76 -26.67 -40.82 -28.20
C THR A 76 -25.91 -40.47 -26.91
N PRO A 77 -26.46 -39.60 -26.02
CA PRO A 77 -25.84 -39.32 -24.73
C PRO A 77 -25.90 -40.55 -23.81
N THR A 78 -24.78 -40.92 -23.22
CA THR A 78 -24.74 -41.90 -22.11
C THR A 78 -24.87 -41.15 -20.79
N THR A 79 -25.98 -41.40 -20.09
CA THR A 79 -26.23 -40.87 -18.75
C THR A 79 -25.31 -41.54 -17.72
N THR A 80 -24.45 -40.76 -17.06
CA THR A 80 -23.77 -41.17 -15.82
C THR A 80 -24.20 -40.26 -14.67
N THR A 81 -24.98 -40.86 -13.77
CA THR A 81 -25.50 -40.24 -12.54
C THR A 81 -24.36 -39.77 -11.62
N PRO A 82 -24.46 -38.59 -10.98
CA PRO A 82 -23.51 -38.20 -9.95
C PRO A 82 -23.71 -39.07 -8.70
N THR A 83 -22.66 -39.78 -8.25
CA THR A 83 -22.69 -40.50 -6.98
C THR A 83 -22.55 -39.50 -5.83
N SER A 84 -23.63 -39.29 -5.10
CA SER A 84 -23.62 -38.53 -3.85
C SER A 84 -22.77 -39.25 -2.80
N THR A 85 -21.82 -38.53 -2.20
CA THR A 85 -21.19 -38.91 -0.93
C THR A 85 -21.40 -37.79 0.08
N THR A 86 -22.54 -37.84 0.78
CA THR A 86 -22.78 -37.04 1.98
C THR A 86 -21.79 -37.45 3.08
N PRO A 87 -21.14 -36.51 3.78
CA PRO A 87 -20.20 -36.85 4.85
C PRO A 87 -20.93 -37.43 6.06
N THR A 88 -20.43 -38.55 6.59
CA THR A 88 -20.92 -39.11 7.85
C THR A 88 -20.33 -38.32 9.01
N SER A 89 -21.17 -37.50 9.65
CA SER A 89 -20.83 -36.87 10.93
C SER A 89 -20.68 -37.92 12.03
N THR A 90 -19.53 -37.92 12.70
CA THR A 90 -19.33 -38.66 13.96
C THR A 90 -18.77 -37.72 15.02
N THR A 91 -19.66 -37.28 15.90
CA THR A 91 -19.35 -36.55 17.13
C THR A 91 -18.67 -37.47 18.16
N PRO A 92 -17.52 -37.09 18.73
CA PRO A 92 -17.03 -37.64 19.99
C PRO A 92 -17.64 -36.85 21.16
N THR A 93 -18.44 -37.53 21.99
CA THR A 93 -19.08 -36.95 23.18
C THR A 93 -18.05 -36.57 24.25
N SER A 94 -18.26 -35.42 24.89
CA SER A 94 -17.52 -34.99 26.07
C SER A 94 -17.60 -36.01 27.23
N THR A 95 -16.48 -36.35 27.83
CA THR A 95 -16.41 -37.03 29.14
C THR A 95 -15.39 -36.36 30.05
N THR A 96 -15.90 -35.60 31.02
CA THR A 96 -15.14 -35.06 32.14
C THR A 96 -14.83 -36.15 33.17
N PRO A 97 -13.60 -36.18 33.72
CA PRO A 97 -13.39 -36.63 35.10
C PRO A 97 -12.92 -35.45 35.96
N THR A 98 -13.69 -35.16 37.01
CA THR A 98 -13.30 -34.21 38.06
C THR A 98 -12.25 -34.82 38.96
N THR A 99 -11.07 -34.19 39.08
CA THR A 99 -10.15 -34.45 40.20
C THR A 99 -9.54 -33.14 40.68
N THR A 100 -10.03 -32.64 41.81
CA THR A 100 -9.37 -31.60 42.60
C THR A 100 -8.06 -32.10 43.18
N THR A 101 -6.94 -31.40 42.95
CA THR A 101 -5.82 -31.36 43.90
C THR A 101 -5.23 -29.96 43.92
N ASP A 102 -5.17 -29.37 45.11
CA ASP A 102 -4.54 -28.09 45.40
C ASP A 102 -3.02 -28.29 45.54
N THR A 103 -2.22 -27.56 44.77
CA THR A 103 -0.78 -27.39 45.05
C THR A 103 -0.28 -26.08 44.43
N SER A 104 0.08 -25.11 45.26
CA SER A 104 0.76 -23.88 44.83
C SER A 104 2.20 -24.18 44.37
N PRO A 105 2.66 -23.68 43.21
CA PRO A 105 4.06 -23.78 42.82
C PRO A 105 4.91 -22.77 43.60
N THR A 106 5.85 -23.27 44.39
CA THR A 106 6.87 -22.46 45.09
C THR A 106 7.83 -21.82 44.09
N THR A 107 8.12 -20.54 44.27
CA THR A 107 9.13 -19.81 43.48
C THR A 107 10.52 -20.41 43.68
N SER A 108 11.12 -20.93 42.60
CA SER A 108 12.50 -21.41 42.58
C SER A 108 13.36 -20.50 41.72
N SER A 109 14.02 -19.53 42.35
CA SER A 109 14.90 -18.58 41.67
C SER A 109 16.24 -19.23 41.32
N ALA A 110 16.48 -19.49 40.03
CA ALA A 110 17.82 -19.66 39.50
C ALA A 110 18.38 -18.29 39.07
N PRO A 111 19.70 -18.02 39.21
CA PRO A 111 20.25 -16.72 38.87
C PRO A 111 20.31 -16.54 37.35
N GLY A 112 19.44 -15.66 36.84
CA GLY A 112 19.53 -15.18 35.47
C GLY A 112 20.82 -14.39 35.27
N ALA A 113 21.48 -14.58 34.13
CA ALA A 113 22.58 -13.71 33.72
C ALA A 113 22.02 -12.31 33.45
N ASP A 114 22.65 -11.32 34.07
CA ASP A 114 22.24 -9.92 34.02
C ASP A 114 22.56 -9.33 32.63
N VAL A 115 21.58 -9.33 31.72
CA VAL A 115 21.63 -8.58 30.47
C VAL A 115 20.94 -7.26 30.74
N GLY A 116 21.75 -6.23 30.96
CA GLY A 116 21.32 -4.98 31.58
C GLY A 116 20.14 -4.33 30.86
N GLY A 117 19.05 -4.10 31.61
CA GLY A 117 17.94 -3.26 31.18
C GLY A 117 18.42 -1.80 31.09
N GLY A 118 18.79 -1.38 29.88
CA GLY A 118 19.00 0.03 29.56
C GLY A 118 17.66 0.76 29.60
N GLU A 119 17.59 1.82 30.42
CA GLU A 119 16.46 2.75 30.41
C GLU A 119 16.40 3.42 29.03
N LEU A 120 15.31 3.19 28.29
CA LEU A 120 15.10 3.77 26.96
C LEU A 120 14.93 5.28 27.07
N LEU A 121 15.49 6.01 26.11
CA LEU A 121 15.39 7.47 26.08
C LEU A 121 13.99 7.90 25.61
N SER A 122 13.34 8.80 26.32
CA SER A 122 12.16 9.50 25.81
C SER A 122 12.58 10.59 24.82
N ALA A 123 12.08 10.53 23.58
CA ALA A 123 12.29 11.56 22.57
C ALA A 123 10.99 12.33 22.25
N ASP A 124 11.11 13.63 22.05
CA ASP A 124 10.05 14.51 21.56
C ASP A 124 10.33 14.90 20.09
N TYR A 125 9.30 14.87 19.25
CA TYR A 125 9.38 15.17 17.82
C TYR A 125 8.45 16.34 17.44
N PRO A 126 8.80 17.59 17.78
CA PRO A 126 7.92 18.74 17.62
C PRO A 126 7.60 19.09 16.16
N GLN A 127 8.47 18.82 15.19
CA GLN A 127 8.12 18.97 13.77
C GLN A 127 7.16 17.87 13.32
N LEU A 128 7.28 16.63 13.82
CA LEU A 128 6.28 15.59 13.53
C LEU A 128 4.91 15.88 14.16
N GLU A 129 4.84 16.46 15.36
CA GLU A 129 3.55 16.93 15.92
C GLU A 129 2.94 18.05 15.06
N LEU A 130 3.76 18.94 14.49
CA LEU A 130 3.30 19.97 13.55
C LEU A 130 2.84 19.37 12.21
N ALA A 131 3.55 18.37 11.68
CA ALA A 131 3.14 17.63 10.49
C ALA A 131 1.81 16.89 10.69
N LEU A 132 1.65 16.22 11.83
CA LEU A 132 0.38 15.60 12.24
C LEU A 132 -0.74 16.62 12.30
N PHE A 133 -0.51 17.79 12.91
CA PHE A 133 -1.49 18.86 12.99
C PHE A 133 -1.96 19.29 11.59
N PHE A 134 -1.05 19.60 10.67
CA PHE A 134 -1.42 20.01 9.31
C PHE A 134 -2.12 18.91 8.51
N LEU A 135 -1.63 17.66 8.60
CA LEU A 135 -2.29 16.51 7.98
C LEU A 135 -3.69 16.28 8.56
N SER A 136 -3.95 16.65 9.82
CA SER A 136 -5.28 16.45 10.46
C SER A 136 -6.37 17.40 9.98
N LEU A 137 -6.02 18.55 9.39
CA LEU A 137 -6.99 19.62 9.09
C LEU A 137 -8.05 19.19 8.05
N ASP A 138 -7.65 18.42 7.04
CA ASP A 138 -8.48 18.05 5.89
C ASP A 138 -8.82 16.54 5.83
N ASN A 139 -8.54 15.77 6.90
CA ASN A 139 -8.64 14.31 6.89
C ASN A 139 -9.39 13.75 8.10
N VAL A 140 -9.97 12.55 7.93
CA VAL A 140 -10.86 11.92 8.93
C VAL A 140 -10.06 11.26 10.05
N ALA A 141 -8.89 10.73 9.72
CA ALA A 141 -7.91 10.23 10.68
C ALA A 141 -6.50 10.30 10.10
N VAL A 142 -5.51 10.50 10.97
CA VAL A 142 -4.08 10.49 10.64
C VAL A 142 -3.33 9.79 11.77
N SER A 143 -2.30 9.04 11.43
CA SER A 143 -1.34 8.51 12.39
C SER A 143 0.09 8.69 11.90
N ILE A 144 1.03 8.87 12.84
CA ILE A 144 2.47 8.88 12.62
C ILE A 144 3.13 8.11 13.76
N SER A 145 4.07 7.23 13.43
CA SER A 145 4.97 6.55 14.38
C SER A 145 6.42 6.69 13.98
N VAL A 146 7.31 6.68 14.98
CA VAL A 146 8.77 6.63 14.85
C VAL A 146 9.30 5.56 15.80
N ARG A 147 10.22 4.72 15.29
CA ARG A 147 10.96 3.74 16.09
C ARG A 147 12.46 3.96 15.89
N ARG A 148 13.24 3.86 16.96
CA ARG A 148 14.69 4.07 16.94
C ARG A 148 15.37 3.28 18.05
N ASP A 149 16.51 2.66 17.74
CA ASP A 149 17.31 1.91 18.73
C ASP A 149 17.63 2.73 19.98
N GLY A 150 17.34 2.17 21.16
CA GLY A 150 17.61 2.80 22.46
C GLY A 150 16.68 3.95 22.84
N VAL A 151 15.63 4.20 22.05
CA VAL A 151 14.62 5.25 22.28
C VAL A 151 13.25 4.59 22.42
N GLU A 152 12.42 5.10 23.33
CA GLU A 152 11.02 4.64 23.44
C GLU A 152 10.26 4.88 22.12
N PRO A 153 9.47 3.91 21.62
CA PRO A 153 8.64 4.12 20.43
C PRO A 153 7.72 5.33 20.59
N TRP A 154 7.72 6.20 19.59
CA TRP A 154 6.89 7.40 19.58
C TRP A 154 5.75 7.21 18.59
N GLY A 155 4.52 7.42 19.05
CA GLY A 155 3.32 7.37 18.23
C GLY A 155 2.36 8.49 18.57
N ARG A 156 1.76 9.11 17.54
CA ARG A 156 0.68 10.10 17.68
C ARG A 156 -0.36 9.90 16.58
N ALA A 157 -1.62 10.02 16.95
CA ALA A 157 -2.73 9.87 16.02
C ALA A 157 -3.90 10.79 16.37
N THR A 158 -4.80 10.96 15.40
CA THR A 158 -6.00 11.78 15.51
C THR A 158 -7.11 11.23 14.61
N GLY A 159 -8.35 11.60 14.92
CA GLY A 159 -9.56 11.08 14.28
C GLY A 159 -10.29 10.04 15.12
N ARG A 160 -11.27 9.38 14.51
CA ARG A 160 -12.04 8.27 15.11
C ARG A 160 -12.02 7.05 14.20
N ARG A 161 -11.99 5.88 14.82
CA ARG A 161 -12.16 4.57 14.18
C ARG A 161 -13.60 4.37 13.73
N ILE A 162 -13.87 3.28 13.00
CA ILE A 162 -15.22 2.95 12.52
C ILE A 162 -16.18 2.64 13.67
N ASP A 163 -15.71 1.98 14.73
CA ASP A 163 -16.45 1.80 16.01
C ASP A 163 -16.66 3.10 16.82
N GLY A 164 -16.11 4.24 16.37
CA GLY A 164 -16.23 5.54 17.01
C GLY A 164 -15.23 5.83 18.13
N ALA A 165 -14.38 4.86 18.51
CA ALA A 165 -13.29 5.09 19.45
C ALA A 165 -12.23 6.04 18.87
N ALA A 166 -11.34 6.56 19.72
CA ALA A 166 -10.22 7.37 19.27
C ALA A 166 -9.21 6.52 18.49
N VAL A 167 -8.62 7.10 17.45
CA VAL A 167 -7.50 6.49 16.72
C VAL A 167 -6.22 6.56 17.57
N SER A 168 -5.46 5.47 17.58
CA SER A 168 -4.11 5.33 18.14
C SER A 168 -3.09 5.06 17.03
N SER A 169 -1.80 5.05 17.35
CA SER A 169 -0.72 4.60 16.46
C SER A 169 -0.76 3.11 16.11
N ASP A 170 -1.43 2.32 16.97
CA ASP A 170 -1.78 0.90 16.85
C ASP A 170 -3.10 0.65 16.07
N THR A 171 -3.83 1.69 15.66
CA THR A 171 -5.05 1.52 14.86
C THR A 171 -4.71 1.10 13.42
N PRO A 172 -5.33 0.04 12.86
CA PRO A 172 -5.10 -0.33 11.46
C PRO A 172 -5.60 0.72 10.46
N PHE A 173 -4.80 0.99 9.43
CA PHE A 173 -5.15 1.81 8.27
C PHE A 173 -4.96 1.04 6.96
N VAL A 174 -5.62 1.49 5.89
CA VAL A 174 -5.27 1.06 4.52
C VAL A 174 -3.91 1.63 4.15
N VAL A 175 -2.87 0.80 4.11
CA VAL A 175 -1.49 1.27 3.78
C VAL A 175 -1.20 1.29 2.28
N ALA A 176 -2.14 0.83 1.45
CA ALA A 176 -2.02 0.83 -0.01
C ALA A 176 -0.69 0.18 -0.46
N SER A 177 0.02 0.76 -1.43
CA SER A 177 1.26 0.19 -1.99
C SER A 177 2.42 0.01 -1.01
N VAL A 178 2.37 0.50 0.24
CA VAL A 178 3.31 0.08 1.30
C VAL A 178 3.25 -1.44 1.52
N SER A 179 2.11 -2.08 1.20
CA SER A 179 1.95 -3.55 1.06
C SER A 179 3.07 -4.26 0.30
N LYS A 180 3.71 -3.56 -0.66
CA LYS A 180 4.81 -4.11 -1.45
C LYS A 180 6.04 -4.42 -0.61
N LEU A 181 6.28 -3.67 0.47
CA LEU A 181 7.39 -3.93 1.40
C LEU A 181 7.19 -5.27 2.12
N VAL A 182 5.97 -5.57 2.59
CA VAL A 182 5.64 -6.88 3.20
C VAL A 182 5.89 -8.03 2.22
N THR A 183 5.43 -7.87 0.97
CA THR A 183 5.62 -8.90 -0.08
C THR A 183 7.09 -9.05 -0.48
N ALA A 184 7.84 -7.95 -0.56
CA ALA A 184 9.28 -7.97 -0.85
C ALA A 184 10.08 -8.62 0.30
N LEU A 185 9.72 -8.35 1.56
CA LEU A 185 10.32 -9.00 2.73
C LEU A 185 9.99 -10.49 2.76
N SER A 186 8.76 -10.89 2.49
CA SER A 186 8.40 -12.32 2.37
C SER A 186 9.29 -13.03 1.32
N VAL A 187 9.52 -12.39 0.18
CA VAL A 187 10.46 -12.88 -0.85
C VAL A 187 11.92 -12.88 -0.35
N ALA A 188 12.37 -11.86 0.38
CA ALA A 188 13.71 -11.79 0.94
C ALA A 188 13.99 -12.90 1.97
N ARG A 189 13.04 -13.16 2.87
CA ARG A 189 13.11 -14.21 3.87
C ARG A 189 13.10 -15.62 3.24
N LEU A 190 12.35 -15.83 2.15
CA LEU A 190 12.45 -17.08 1.35
C LEU A 190 13.81 -17.22 0.63
N VAL A 191 14.42 -16.13 0.17
CA VAL A 191 15.79 -16.15 -0.39
C VAL A 191 16.82 -16.48 0.69
N GLN A 192 16.70 -15.93 1.89
CA GLN A 192 17.57 -16.25 3.03
C GLN A 192 17.45 -17.72 3.48
N ARG A 193 16.24 -18.29 3.43
CA ARG A 193 16.00 -19.73 3.68
C ARG A 193 16.59 -20.64 2.59
N GLY A 194 16.85 -20.09 1.40
CA GLY A 194 17.34 -20.83 0.23
C GLY A 194 16.23 -21.50 -0.60
N ASP A 195 14.97 -21.21 -0.31
CA ASP A 195 13.79 -21.74 -1.01
C ASP A 195 13.63 -21.12 -2.42
N LEU A 196 14.30 -19.99 -2.65
CA LEU A 196 14.16 -19.11 -3.81
C LEU A 196 15.47 -18.39 -4.11
N THR A 197 15.73 -18.06 -5.39
CA THR A 197 16.69 -17.01 -5.76
C THR A 197 16.03 -15.99 -6.68
N VAL A 198 16.38 -14.71 -6.53
CA VAL A 198 15.75 -13.62 -7.30
C VAL A 198 16.00 -13.73 -8.81
N ASP A 199 17.10 -14.35 -9.23
CA ASP A 199 17.43 -14.53 -10.65
C ASP A 199 16.74 -15.77 -11.28
N THR A 200 15.96 -16.53 -10.51
CA THR A 200 15.17 -17.66 -11.03
C THR A 200 13.95 -17.16 -11.81
N PRO A 201 13.65 -17.73 -12.99
CA PRO A 201 12.41 -17.44 -13.72
C PRO A 201 11.15 -17.82 -12.94
N VAL A 202 10.11 -17.00 -13.07
CA VAL A 202 8.82 -17.21 -12.40
C VAL A 202 8.10 -18.41 -13.03
N THR A 203 7.71 -19.38 -12.21
CA THR A 203 7.01 -20.60 -12.63
C THR A 203 5.50 -20.36 -12.82
N TRP A 204 5.12 -19.46 -13.74
CA TRP A 204 3.73 -19.03 -13.98
C TRP A 204 2.70 -20.17 -14.08
N GLY A 205 3.06 -21.29 -14.70
CA GLY A 205 2.19 -22.48 -14.78
C GLY A 205 1.92 -23.14 -13.42
N GLU A 206 2.87 -23.07 -12.48
CA GLU A 206 2.70 -23.55 -11.10
C GLU A 206 1.88 -22.58 -10.24
N LEU A 207 1.84 -21.29 -10.60
CA LEU A 207 0.89 -20.32 -10.04
C LEU A 207 -0.55 -20.53 -10.56
N GLY A 208 -0.78 -21.55 -11.39
CA GLY A 208 -2.07 -21.80 -12.03
C GLY A 208 -2.43 -20.80 -13.14
N LEU A 209 -1.44 -20.07 -13.68
CA LEU A 209 -1.63 -19.02 -14.67
C LEU A 209 -1.19 -19.48 -16.07
N PRO A 210 -2.15 -19.73 -17.00
CA PRO A 210 -1.85 -19.81 -18.42
C PRO A 210 -1.23 -18.49 -18.89
N HIS A 211 -0.08 -18.57 -19.57
CA HIS A 211 0.74 -17.43 -19.92
C HIS A 211 1.30 -17.57 -21.35
N ASP A 212 1.63 -16.46 -21.98
CA ASP A 212 2.38 -16.44 -23.23
C ASP A 212 3.82 -16.98 -22.99
N PRO A 213 4.38 -17.83 -23.87
CA PRO A 213 5.73 -18.37 -23.71
C PRO A 213 6.84 -17.33 -23.55
N ALA A 214 6.64 -16.07 -23.94
CA ALA A 214 7.58 -14.97 -23.72
C ALA A 214 7.75 -14.56 -22.24
N TRP A 215 6.91 -15.06 -21.33
CA TRP A 215 7.06 -14.89 -19.87
C TRP A 215 8.01 -15.90 -19.21
N ARG A 216 8.42 -16.96 -19.92
CA ARG A 216 9.13 -18.12 -19.35
C ARG A 216 10.49 -17.81 -18.71
N ASP A 217 11.08 -16.68 -19.06
CA ASP A 217 12.40 -16.22 -18.62
C ASP A 217 12.33 -14.86 -17.90
N VAL A 218 11.12 -14.42 -17.53
CA VAL A 218 10.94 -13.28 -16.61
C VAL A 218 11.26 -13.75 -15.19
N THR A 219 12.23 -13.09 -14.57
CA THR A 219 12.77 -13.42 -13.25
C THR A 219 11.99 -12.77 -12.10
N VAL A 220 12.15 -13.32 -10.89
CA VAL A 220 11.63 -12.71 -9.66
C VAL A 220 12.22 -11.31 -9.43
N ARG A 221 13.49 -11.11 -9.80
CA ARG A 221 14.18 -9.81 -9.81
C ARG A 221 13.49 -8.80 -10.72
N GLU A 222 13.13 -9.18 -11.94
CA GLU A 222 12.39 -8.30 -12.86
C GLU A 222 10.99 -7.92 -12.34
N LEU A 223 10.35 -8.77 -11.54
CA LEU A 223 9.10 -8.41 -10.86
C LEU A 223 9.35 -7.37 -9.76
N LEU A 224 10.28 -7.66 -8.84
CA LEU A 224 10.67 -6.79 -7.71
C LEU A 224 11.07 -5.39 -8.20
N ASP A 225 11.94 -5.33 -9.20
CA ASP A 225 12.55 -4.09 -9.71
C ASP A 225 11.62 -3.36 -10.72
N HIS A 226 10.38 -3.82 -10.93
CA HIS A 226 9.45 -3.24 -11.90
C HIS A 226 9.97 -3.19 -13.36
N THR A 227 10.82 -4.12 -13.77
CA THR A 227 11.42 -4.20 -15.12
C THR A 227 10.87 -5.33 -16.00
N SER A 228 9.94 -6.14 -15.49
CA SER A 228 9.36 -7.33 -16.15
C SER A 228 8.61 -7.13 -17.47
N GLY A 229 8.25 -5.90 -17.84
CA GLY A 229 7.31 -5.65 -18.94
C GLY A 229 5.84 -5.97 -18.59
N MET A 230 5.49 -5.99 -17.30
CA MET A 230 4.10 -6.15 -16.85
C MET A 230 3.29 -4.86 -17.14
N PRO A 231 2.14 -4.96 -17.82
CA PRO A 231 1.38 -3.78 -18.25
C PRO A 231 0.87 -2.93 -17.08
N VAL A 232 0.90 -1.61 -17.27
CA VAL A 232 0.44 -0.60 -16.30
C VAL A 232 -1.05 -0.34 -16.48
N ASN A 233 -1.91 -1.22 -15.93
CA ASN A 233 -3.36 -1.16 -16.11
C ASN A 233 -4.10 -0.72 -14.83
N ARG A 234 -4.02 0.58 -14.48
CA ARG A 234 -4.59 1.12 -13.22
C ARG A 234 -6.04 0.69 -12.98
N ARG A 235 -6.89 0.72 -14.02
CA ARG A 235 -8.31 0.36 -13.95
C ARG A 235 -8.51 -1.08 -13.50
N SER A 236 -7.88 -2.04 -14.18
CA SER A 236 -8.04 -3.46 -13.86
C SER A 236 -7.51 -3.85 -12.48
N TRP A 237 -6.63 -3.03 -11.88
CA TRP A 237 -6.09 -3.23 -10.52
C TRP A 237 -6.87 -2.50 -9.41
N LEU A 238 -7.76 -1.54 -9.73
CA LEU A 238 -8.38 -0.66 -8.72
C LEU A 238 -9.92 -0.52 -8.82
N ASP A 239 -10.51 -0.76 -9.99
CA ASP A 239 -11.93 -0.44 -10.22
C ASP A 239 -12.83 -1.69 -10.27
N ASP A 240 -12.26 -2.85 -10.62
CA ASP A 240 -12.99 -4.11 -10.76
C ASP A 240 -12.92 -4.98 -9.49
N PRO A 241 -13.98 -5.75 -9.13
CA PRO A 241 -13.99 -6.65 -7.97
C PRO A 241 -13.26 -7.98 -8.21
N GLY A 242 -12.95 -8.69 -7.12
CA GLY A 242 -12.33 -10.03 -7.13
C GLY A 242 -10.81 -10.02 -6.94
N PRO A 243 -10.18 -11.21 -6.80
CA PRO A 243 -8.77 -11.33 -6.45
C PRO A 243 -7.82 -10.79 -7.53
N CYS A 244 -6.60 -10.45 -7.11
CA CYS A 244 -5.54 -9.92 -7.96
C CYS A 244 -5.09 -10.90 -9.08
N SER A 245 -5.34 -12.21 -8.91
CA SER A 245 -5.05 -13.25 -9.91
C SER A 245 -5.85 -13.10 -11.21
N ILE A 246 -7.05 -12.50 -11.18
CA ILE A 246 -7.88 -12.26 -12.37
C ILE A 246 -7.20 -11.30 -13.37
N PRO A 247 -6.84 -10.05 -13.00
CA PRO A 247 -6.13 -9.14 -13.89
C PRO A 247 -4.70 -9.61 -14.18
N LEU A 248 -4.07 -10.38 -13.28
CA LEU A 248 -2.78 -11.00 -13.56
C LEU A 248 -2.86 -12.03 -14.70
N ALA A 249 -3.82 -12.96 -14.64
CA ALA A 249 -4.03 -13.95 -15.70
C ALA A 249 -4.27 -13.30 -17.06
N ALA A 250 -5.05 -12.22 -17.09
CA ALA A 250 -5.28 -11.43 -18.31
C ALA A 250 -4.01 -10.71 -18.80
N ALA A 251 -3.14 -10.25 -17.88
CA ALA A 251 -1.89 -9.58 -18.23
C ALA A 251 -0.83 -10.53 -18.79
N VAL A 252 -0.70 -11.74 -18.24
CA VAL A 252 0.33 -12.72 -18.68
C VAL A 252 -0.11 -13.57 -19.88
N ALA A 253 -1.39 -13.54 -20.26
CA ALA A 253 -1.92 -14.23 -21.44
C ALA A 253 -1.45 -13.61 -22.79
N ALA A 254 -0.90 -12.40 -22.75
CA ALA A 254 -0.17 -11.74 -23.85
C ALA A 254 1.32 -11.64 -23.47
N PRO A 255 2.27 -11.52 -24.41
CA PRO A 255 3.69 -11.37 -24.08
C PRO A 255 3.97 -10.10 -23.22
N PRO A 256 5.11 -10.04 -22.51
CA PRO A 256 5.57 -8.81 -21.87
C PRO A 256 5.58 -7.62 -22.84
N THR A 257 5.32 -6.42 -22.33
CA THR A 257 5.37 -5.19 -23.13
C THR A 257 6.78 -4.93 -23.67
N GLU A 258 6.87 -4.13 -24.74
CA GLU A 258 8.15 -3.72 -25.35
C GLU A 258 9.09 -2.97 -24.39
N THR A 259 8.59 -2.54 -23.23
CA THR A 259 9.34 -1.90 -22.14
C THR A 259 9.95 -2.88 -21.14
N ARG A 260 9.98 -4.20 -21.41
CA ARG A 260 10.74 -5.14 -20.58
C ARG A 260 12.23 -4.74 -20.53
N GLY A 261 12.82 -4.75 -19.34
CA GLY A 261 14.14 -4.19 -19.04
C GLY A 261 14.12 -2.71 -18.63
N GLU A 262 13.04 -1.97 -18.89
CA GLU A 262 12.84 -0.60 -18.42
C GLU A 262 11.97 -0.56 -17.16
N TRP A 263 12.26 0.37 -16.24
CA TRP A 263 11.42 0.55 -15.05
C TRP A 263 10.02 1.06 -15.42
N ARG A 264 8.98 0.27 -15.10
CA ARG A 264 7.57 0.57 -15.29
C ARG A 264 6.76 0.01 -14.11
N TYR A 265 6.42 0.87 -13.15
CA TYR A 265 5.62 0.49 -11.99
C TYR A 265 4.32 -0.23 -12.38
N SER A 266 4.15 -1.47 -11.92
CA SER A 266 2.92 -2.24 -12.11
C SER A 266 2.56 -3.07 -10.88
N ASN A 267 1.30 -2.98 -10.46
CA ASN A 267 0.76 -3.81 -9.38
C ASN A 267 0.78 -5.31 -9.72
N GLY A 268 0.78 -5.67 -11.02
CA GLY A 268 0.81 -7.07 -11.44
C GLY A 268 2.05 -7.82 -10.97
N ASN A 269 3.19 -7.14 -10.87
CA ASN A 269 4.41 -7.74 -10.35
C ASN A 269 4.25 -8.20 -8.90
N TYR A 270 3.69 -7.36 -8.05
CA TYR A 270 3.56 -7.66 -6.63
C TYR A 270 2.33 -8.53 -6.31
N CYS A 271 1.34 -8.60 -7.21
CA CYS A 271 0.37 -9.68 -7.20
C CYS A 271 1.06 -11.02 -7.50
N ALA A 272 1.88 -11.10 -8.56
CA ALA A 272 2.60 -12.31 -8.94
C ALA A 272 3.60 -12.77 -7.86
N LEU A 273 4.33 -11.85 -7.22
CA LEU A 273 5.20 -12.14 -6.09
C LEU A 273 4.42 -12.66 -4.87
N GLY A 274 3.23 -12.09 -4.59
CA GLY A 274 2.34 -12.61 -3.55
C GLY A 274 1.92 -14.06 -3.80
N LEU A 275 1.43 -14.36 -5.01
CA LEU A 275 1.08 -15.74 -5.40
C LEU A 275 2.29 -16.69 -5.39
N LEU A 276 3.49 -16.17 -5.68
CA LEU A 276 4.73 -16.96 -5.61
C LEU A 276 5.10 -17.32 -4.17
N VAL A 277 4.95 -16.40 -3.22
CA VAL A 277 5.11 -16.67 -1.78
C VAL A 277 4.13 -17.78 -1.36
N GLU A 278 2.84 -17.64 -1.69
CA GLU A 278 1.82 -18.67 -1.42
C GLU A 278 2.17 -20.03 -2.02
N ARG A 279 2.68 -20.04 -3.26
CA ARG A 279 3.06 -21.26 -3.96
C ARG A 279 4.26 -21.95 -3.32
N ILE A 280 5.23 -21.20 -2.79
CA ILE A 280 6.45 -21.75 -2.18
C ILE A 280 6.17 -22.28 -0.78
N THR A 281 5.46 -21.51 0.06
CA THR A 281 5.12 -21.92 1.43
C THR A 281 4.04 -22.99 1.47
N GLY A 282 3.06 -22.91 0.56
CA GLY A 282 1.83 -23.70 0.60
C GLY A 282 0.69 -23.07 1.40
N ASP A 283 0.94 -21.89 2.00
CA ASP A 283 0.01 -21.16 2.85
C ASP A 283 -0.53 -19.89 2.17
N PRO A 284 -1.73 -19.40 2.55
CA PRO A 284 -2.23 -18.08 2.12
C PRO A 284 -1.25 -16.95 2.46
N LEU A 285 -1.26 -15.87 1.65
CA LEU A 285 -0.26 -14.80 1.77
C LEU A 285 -0.24 -14.11 3.14
N ASP A 286 -1.38 -14.08 3.84
CA ASP A 286 -1.46 -13.51 5.18
C ASP A 286 -0.79 -14.39 6.24
N VAL A 287 -1.02 -15.71 6.19
CA VAL A 287 -0.33 -16.69 7.04
C VAL A 287 1.18 -16.73 6.73
N ALA A 288 1.55 -16.72 5.46
CA ALA A 288 2.96 -16.71 5.04
C ALA A 288 3.69 -15.43 5.48
N ALA A 289 3.04 -14.26 5.37
CA ALA A 289 3.61 -13.00 5.84
C ALA A 289 3.68 -12.93 7.38
N ASP A 290 2.76 -13.56 8.10
CA ASP A 290 2.85 -13.68 9.56
C ASP A 290 4.11 -14.44 9.98
N GLU A 291 4.34 -15.64 9.43
CA GLU A 291 5.53 -16.44 9.75
C GLU A 291 6.84 -15.78 9.29
N LEU A 292 6.86 -15.20 8.09
CA LEU A 292 8.08 -14.67 7.47
C LEU A 292 8.45 -13.26 7.95
N VAL A 293 7.46 -12.40 8.24
CA VAL A 293 7.69 -10.95 8.41
C VAL A 293 7.16 -10.42 9.74
N PHE A 294 5.95 -10.78 10.14
CA PHE A 294 5.31 -10.14 11.31
C PHE A 294 5.72 -10.74 12.65
N ALA A 295 5.65 -12.06 12.78
CA ALA A 295 6.05 -12.75 14.01
C ALA A 295 7.54 -12.54 14.36
N PRO A 296 8.50 -12.53 13.41
CA PRO A 296 9.89 -12.13 13.67
C PRO A 296 10.02 -10.69 14.21
N ALA A 297 9.32 -9.74 13.60
CA ALA A 297 9.28 -8.35 14.04
C ALA A 297 8.45 -8.12 15.33
N GLY A 298 7.81 -9.16 15.86
CA GLY A 298 6.98 -9.11 17.07
C GLY A 298 5.64 -8.38 16.89
N VAL A 299 5.11 -8.27 15.67
CA VAL A 299 3.85 -7.59 15.36
C VAL A 299 2.73 -8.59 15.04
N THR A 300 1.48 -8.22 15.32
CA THR A 300 0.29 -9.09 15.11
C THR A 300 -0.95 -8.34 14.60
N GLY A 301 -0.87 -7.01 14.47
CA GLY A 301 -1.95 -6.16 13.95
C GLY A 301 -2.22 -6.26 12.44
N PRO A 302 -1.23 -6.51 11.55
CA PRO A 302 -1.46 -6.50 10.11
C PRO A 302 -2.44 -7.58 9.65
N SER A 303 -3.30 -7.24 8.69
CA SER A 303 -4.22 -8.21 8.08
C SER A 303 -4.52 -7.87 6.62
N LEU A 304 -4.76 -8.90 5.80
CA LEU A 304 -5.05 -8.74 4.39
C LEU A 304 -6.55 -8.43 4.18
N SER A 305 -6.87 -7.33 3.49
CA SER A 305 -8.25 -6.86 3.27
C SER A 305 -8.99 -7.66 2.18
N THR A 306 -9.13 -8.97 2.37
CA THR A 306 -9.91 -9.87 1.51
C THR A 306 -11.39 -9.90 1.92
N GLU A 307 -11.69 -9.82 3.22
CA GLU A 307 -13.06 -9.92 3.76
C GLU A 307 -13.83 -8.58 3.86
N GLY A 308 -13.12 -7.45 3.71
CA GLY A 308 -13.70 -6.11 3.74
C GLY A 308 -13.47 -5.36 5.04
N VAL A 309 -14.33 -4.38 5.32
CA VAL A 309 -14.15 -3.39 6.40
C VAL A 309 -14.24 -4.04 7.78
N ARG A 310 -13.28 -3.71 8.65
CA ARG A 310 -13.30 -4.05 10.08
C ARG A 310 -13.82 -2.87 10.90
N ASP A 311 -14.40 -3.10 12.08
CA ASP A 311 -14.87 -2.00 12.93
C ASP A 311 -13.73 -1.32 13.72
N ASP A 312 -12.61 -2.03 13.91
CA ASP A 312 -11.43 -1.59 14.68
C ASP A 312 -10.41 -0.76 13.87
N MET A 313 -10.63 -0.57 12.56
CA MET A 313 -9.74 0.21 11.69
C MET A 313 -10.12 1.70 11.62
N ALA A 314 -9.18 2.51 11.16
CA ALA A 314 -9.47 3.88 10.73
C ALA A 314 -10.41 3.88 9.50
N PRO A 315 -11.32 4.87 9.37
CA PRO A 315 -12.24 4.96 8.25
C PRO A 315 -11.54 4.89 6.88
N SER A 316 -12.24 4.38 5.88
CA SER A 316 -11.85 4.53 4.48
C SER A 316 -12.96 5.26 3.73
N PRO A 317 -12.85 6.58 3.49
CA PRO A 317 -13.92 7.38 2.88
C PRO A 317 -14.34 6.95 1.46
N ARG A 318 -13.58 6.06 0.81
CA ARG A 318 -13.90 5.46 -0.50
C ARG A 318 -14.14 3.95 -0.42
N GLY A 319 -14.30 3.41 0.78
CA GLY A 319 -14.42 1.98 1.06
C GLY A 319 -13.15 1.19 0.71
N ILE A 320 -13.16 -0.11 1.02
CA ILE A 320 -12.01 -1.00 0.81
C ILE A 320 -12.31 -2.25 -0.05
N GLY A 321 -13.52 -2.38 -0.60
CA GLY A 321 -13.90 -3.52 -1.45
C GLY A 321 -13.06 -3.71 -2.73
N ARG A 322 -12.25 -2.70 -3.10
CA ARG A 322 -11.26 -2.78 -4.19
C ARG A 322 -9.90 -3.33 -3.77
N LEU A 323 -9.61 -3.48 -2.47
CA LEU A 323 -8.28 -3.88 -1.99
C LEU A 323 -7.93 -5.33 -2.36
N ALA A 324 -8.91 -6.25 -2.34
CA ALA A 324 -8.73 -7.63 -2.78
C ALA A 324 -8.18 -7.74 -4.22
N ARG A 325 -8.43 -6.74 -5.07
CA ARG A 325 -7.91 -6.64 -6.45
C ARG A 325 -6.41 -6.41 -6.52
N LEU A 326 -5.79 -5.93 -5.44
CA LEU A 326 -4.35 -5.64 -5.35
C LEU A 326 -3.54 -6.81 -4.77
N GLY A 327 -4.11 -7.62 -3.88
CA GLY A 327 -3.36 -8.69 -3.17
C GLY A 327 -2.09 -8.15 -2.50
N GLY A 328 -0.97 -8.86 -2.65
CA GLY A 328 0.35 -8.42 -2.15
C GLY A 328 0.81 -7.04 -2.65
N ALA A 329 0.24 -6.53 -3.74
CA ALA A 329 0.57 -5.20 -4.25
C ALA A 329 -0.05 -4.04 -3.46
N GLY A 330 -1.06 -4.26 -2.61
CA GLY A 330 -1.81 -3.15 -2.01
C GLY A 330 -2.97 -3.47 -1.05
N ALA A 331 -3.17 -4.73 -0.66
CA ALA A 331 -4.33 -5.15 0.13
C ALA A 331 -4.14 -5.12 1.66
N TRP A 332 -2.95 -4.79 2.17
CA TRP A 332 -2.70 -4.82 3.62
C TRP A 332 -3.40 -3.67 4.37
N LEU A 333 -3.97 -4.03 5.51
CA LEU A 333 -4.28 -3.15 6.62
C LEU A 333 -3.16 -3.29 7.66
N ALA A 334 -2.61 -2.20 8.16
CA ALA A 334 -1.60 -2.20 9.21
C ALA A 334 -1.62 -0.86 9.98
N SER A 335 -1.16 -0.87 11.22
CA SER A 335 -0.96 0.36 12.00
C SER A 335 0.39 1.01 11.67
N THR A 336 0.66 2.23 12.15
CA THR A 336 1.98 2.85 11.95
C THR A 336 3.03 2.26 12.91
N ASP A 337 2.61 1.74 14.07
CA ASP A 337 3.47 1.01 14.98
C ASP A 337 3.91 -0.34 14.36
N ASP A 338 2.99 -1.09 13.72
CA ASP A 338 3.34 -2.32 13.00
C ASP A 338 4.36 -2.05 11.87
N VAL A 339 4.10 -1.03 11.05
CA VAL A 339 4.96 -0.71 9.89
C VAL A 339 6.36 -0.26 10.33
N THR A 340 6.48 0.54 11.40
CA THR A 340 7.79 0.95 11.92
C THR A 340 8.55 -0.20 12.59
N ALA A 341 7.85 -1.12 13.25
CA ALA A 341 8.45 -2.32 13.84
C ALA A 341 8.94 -3.30 12.76
N VAL A 342 8.15 -3.60 11.73
CA VAL A 342 8.57 -4.44 10.58
C VAL A 342 9.78 -3.83 9.88
N LEU A 343 9.80 -2.52 9.67
CA LEU A 343 10.95 -1.85 9.06
C LEU A 343 12.20 -1.83 9.93
N ALA A 344 12.07 -1.97 11.25
CA ALA A 344 13.21 -2.04 12.17
C ALA A 344 13.79 -3.46 12.32
N ASP A 345 13.07 -4.49 11.85
CA ASP A 345 13.54 -5.89 11.78
C ASP A 345 14.35 -6.19 10.50
N VAL A 346 14.37 -5.25 9.54
CA VAL A 346 15.06 -5.40 8.26
C VAL A 346 16.58 -5.48 8.47
N ASP A 347 17.18 -6.57 8.04
CA ASP A 347 18.61 -6.83 8.18
C ASP A 347 19.39 -6.61 6.85
N PRO A 348 20.74 -6.56 6.88
CA PRO A 348 21.52 -6.30 5.66
C PRO A 348 21.31 -7.29 4.51
N THR A 349 20.84 -8.51 4.78
CA THR A 349 20.55 -9.53 3.75
C THR A 349 19.16 -9.35 3.13
N ASP A 350 18.22 -8.70 3.82
CA ASP A 350 16.96 -8.24 3.21
C ASP A 350 17.24 -7.20 2.12
N LEU A 351 18.25 -6.34 2.32
CA LEU A 351 18.62 -5.25 1.39
C LEU A 351 19.25 -5.74 0.08
N ASP A 352 19.68 -7.00 -0.02
CA ASP A 352 20.00 -7.61 -1.32
C ASP A 352 18.74 -7.75 -2.21
N VAL A 353 17.56 -7.85 -1.58
CA VAL A 353 16.25 -7.92 -2.22
C VAL A 353 15.60 -6.53 -2.29
N LEU A 354 15.46 -5.86 -1.14
CA LEU A 354 14.89 -4.53 -0.97
C LEU A 354 15.88 -3.43 -1.36
N ARG A 355 16.05 -3.25 -2.67
CA ARG A 355 16.95 -2.24 -3.24
C ARG A 355 16.29 -1.44 -4.35
N TRP A 356 16.88 -0.31 -4.70
CA TRP A 356 16.51 0.43 -5.91
C TRP A 356 16.61 -0.49 -7.15
N PRO A 357 15.66 -0.46 -8.09
CA PRO A 357 14.49 0.44 -8.17
C PRO A 357 13.17 -0.15 -7.64
N GLY A 358 13.22 -1.27 -6.89
CA GLY A 358 12.05 -1.90 -6.25
C GLY A 358 11.58 -1.18 -4.98
N VAL A 359 12.49 -0.54 -4.24
CA VAL A 359 12.17 0.47 -3.21
C VAL A 359 12.52 1.87 -3.68
N MET A 360 11.88 2.88 -3.08
CA MET A 360 12.20 4.28 -3.30
C MET A 360 13.41 4.67 -2.44
N VAL A 361 14.25 5.57 -2.96
CA VAL A 361 15.41 6.12 -2.23
C VAL A 361 15.47 7.64 -2.39
N ASP A 362 15.91 8.34 -1.35
CA ASP A 362 16.28 9.76 -1.36
C ASP A 362 17.47 10.01 -0.42
N GLN A 363 17.86 11.27 -0.21
CA GLN A 363 18.99 11.62 0.66
C GLN A 363 18.76 11.32 2.15
N TYR A 364 17.54 10.97 2.56
CA TYR A 364 17.19 10.63 3.93
C TYR A 364 17.11 9.13 4.17
N GLY A 365 17.20 8.29 3.14
CA GLY A 365 17.18 6.83 3.26
C GLY A 365 16.34 6.17 2.17
N TRP A 366 15.56 5.16 2.56
CA TRP A 366 14.78 4.36 1.62
C TRP A 366 13.40 3.98 2.17
N GLY A 367 12.46 3.62 1.30
CA GLY A 367 11.12 3.22 1.72
C GLY A 367 10.14 3.04 0.58
N HIS A 368 8.85 3.20 0.88
CA HIS A 368 7.78 3.13 -0.10
C HIS A 368 6.59 4.02 0.27
N THR A 369 5.88 4.53 -0.73
CA THR A 369 4.65 5.32 -0.55
C THR A 369 3.40 4.50 -0.86
N GLY A 370 2.30 4.79 -0.19
CA GLY A 370 0.98 4.22 -0.46
C GLY A 370 0.03 5.28 -0.99
N THR A 371 -0.58 5.05 -2.16
CA THR A 371 -1.59 5.98 -2.72
C THR A 371 -2.83 5.25 -3.20
N LEU A 372 -3.95 5.53 -2.55
CA LEU A 372 -5.30 5.16 -2.97
C LEU A 372 -6.26 6.34 -2.74
N ASP A 373 -7.38 6.34 -3.47
CA ASP A 373 -8.43 7.33 -3.25
C ASP A 373 -8.98 7.18 -1.82
N GLY A 374 -8.86 8.23 -0.99
CA GLY A 374 -9.24 8.19 0.43
C GLY A 374 -8.22 7.57 1.40
N ALA A 375 -7.06 7.06 0.94
CA ALA A 375 -6.02 6.53 1.83
C ALA A 375 -4.60 6.81 1.30
N LYS A 376 -3.73 7.40 2.13
CA LYS A 376 -2.31 7.61 1.81
C LYS A 376 -1.43 7.01 2.90
N ALA A 377 -0.23 6.58 2.54
CA ALA A 377 0.76 6.11 3.49
C ALA A 377 2.18 6.50 3.08
N CYS A 378 3.05 6.65 4.09
CA CYS A 378 4.49 6.70 3.99
C CYS A 378 5.07 5.62 4.91
N ALA A 379 6.12 4.94 4.46
CA ALA A 379 6.92 4.03 5.27
C ALA A 379 8.39 4.21 4.85
N TRP A 380 9.26 4.56 5.79
CA TRP A 380 10.64 4.97 5.51
C TRP A 380 11.61 4.47 6.59
N VAL A 381 12.80 4.06 6.15
CA VAL A 381 13.98 3.80 6.99
C VAL A 381 14.97 4.92 6.72
N MET A 382 15.45 5.57 7.77
CA MET A 382 16.37 6.69 7.67
C MET A 382 17.80 6.20 7.31
N GLU A 383 18.65 7.10 6.80
CA GLU A 383 20.03 6.81 6.37
C GLU A 383 20.90 6.17 7.47
N ASP A 384 20.57 6.37 8.76
CA ASP A 384 21.25 5.73 9.89
C ASP A 384 21.00 4.22 10.03
N GLY A 385 20.10 3.67 9.21
CA GLY A 385 19.69 2.27 9.13
C GLY A 385 18.92 1.76 10.35
N ARG A 386 18.55 2.63 11.29
CA ARG A 386 18.05 2.25 12.63
C ARG A 386 16.91 3.12 13.16
N THR A 387 16.63 4.23 12.50
CA THR A 387 15.43 5.03 12.73
C THR A 387 14.43 4.73 11.61
N THR A 388 13.20 4.38 11.96
CA THR A 388 12.11 4.14 11.00
C THR A 388 10.94 5.07 11.30
N VAL A 389 10.21 5.47 10.25
CA VAL A 389 9.03 6.32 10.34
C VAL A 389 7.93 5.81 9.43
N ALA A 390 6.71 5.78 9.94
CA ALA A 390 5.52 5.48 9.18
C ALA A 390 4.44 6.53 9.43
N ALA A 391 3.66 6.84 8.41
CA ALA A 391 2.53 7.74 8.52
C ALA A 391 1.39 7.29 7.64
N THR A 392 0.16 7.39 8.12
CA THR A 392 -1.05 7.00 7.40
C THR A 392 -2.10 8.10 7.48
N VAL A 393 -2.82 8.31 6.38
CA VAL A 393 -3.84 9.36 6.24
C VAL A 393 -5.10 8.76 5.65
N SER A 394 -6.18 8.76 6.43
CA SER A 394 -7.55 8.49 5.98
C SER A 394 -8.17 9.78 5.43
N GLY A 395 -7.98 10.01 4.13
CA GLY A 395 -8.63 11.10 3.41
C GLY A 395 -8.00 11.43 2.05
N SER A 396 -8.29 12.64 1.58
CA SER A 396 -7.95 13.11 0.22
C SER A 396 -6.73 14.02 0.15
N THR A 397 -6.22 14.49 1.29
CA THR A 397 -5.15 15.50 1.36
C THR A 397 -3.98 14.94 2.19
N PRO A 398 -2.73 14.95 1.71
CA PRO A 398 -2.33 15.30 0.36
C PRO A 398 -2.78 14.26 -0.67
N ARG A 399 -2.53 14.51 -1.95
CA ARG A 399 -3.05 13.71 -3.08
C ARG A 399 -2.31 12.40 -3.26
N THR A 400 -1.08 12.28 -2.75
CA THR A 400 -0.20 11.13 -2.90
C THR A 400 0.46 10.75 -1.56
N GLY A 401 0.88 9.48 -1.41
CA GLY A 401 1.73 9.06 -0.31
C GLY A 401 3.13 9.67 -0.37
N GLY A 402 3.60 10.10 -1.56
CA GLY A 402 4.83 10.88 -1.72
C GLY A 402 4.76 12.19 -0.95
N GLU A 403 3.69 12.96 -1.15
CA GLU A 403 3.43 14.20 -0.39
C GLU A 403 3.24 13.92 1.13
N VAL A 404 2.85 12.71 1.56
CA VAL A 404 2.89 12.33 3.00
C VAL A 404 4.33 12.12 3.47
N CYS A 405 5.16 11.43 2.70
CA CYS A 405 6.59 11.32 3.01
C CYS A 405 7.29 12.69 3.02
N ASP A 406 6.90 13.62 2.14
CA ASP A 406 7.38 15.00 2.17
C ASP A 406 7.01 15.71 3.48
N ALA A 407 5.83 15.45 4.05
CA ALA A 407 5.51 16.01 5.36
C ALA A 407 6.34 15.36 6.49
N VAL A 408 6.44 14.03 6.53
CA VAL A 408 6.93 13.32 7.74
C VAL A 408 8.42 13.01 7.74
N VAL A 409 9.02 12.64 6.60
CA VAL A 409 10.47 12.37 6.54
C VAL A 409 11.26 13.65 6.73
N GLN A 410 10.78 14.77 6.16
CA GLN A 410 11.37 16.10 6.34
C GLN A 410 11.29 16.59 7.79
N ALA A 411 10.12 16.45 8.41
CA ALA A 411 9.90 16.81 9.81
C ALA A 411 10.80 16.00 10.74
N LEU A 412 10.87 14.68 10.57
CA LEU A 412 11.76 13.83 11.35
C LEU A 412 13.24 14.17 11.14
N ALA A 413 13.68 14.39 9.90
CA ALA A 413 15.05 14.82 9.61
C ALA A 413 15.39 16.17 10.29
N THR A 414 14.41 17.06 10.43
CA THR A 414 14.56 18.33 11.16
C THR A 414 14.65 18.11 12.67
N ASP A 415 13.76 17.29 13.25
CA ASP A 415 13.78 16.94 14.69
C ASP A 415 15.07 16.21 15.10
N LEU A 416 15.64 15.39 14.20
CA LEU A 416 16.92 14.70 14.39
C LEU A 416 18.15 15.59 14.11
N GLY A 417 17.98 16.81 13.58
CA GLY A 417 19.07 17.72 13.24
C GLY A 417 19.90 17.31 12.01
N ILE A 418 19.36 16.44 11.14
CA ILE A 418 20.00 15.91 9.92
C ILE A 418 19.39 16.47 8.62
N TRP A 419 18.63 17.56 8.72
CA TRP A 419 17.99 18.21 7.56
C TRP A 419 19.01 18.60 6.46
N ALA A 420 18.74 18.14 5.23
CA ALA A 420 19.60 18.27 4.06
C ALA A 420 18.90 18.93 2.85
N GLY A 421 17.68 19.45 3.01
CA GLY A 421 16.87 20.05 1.94
C GLY A 421 15.71 19.17 1.45
N GLU A 422 14.98 19.65 0.44
CA GLU A 422 13.80 18.94 -0.12
C GLU A 422 14.16 17.52 -0.62
N PRO A 423 13.35 16.48 -0.34
CA PRO A 423 13.55 15.10 -0.80
C PRO A 423 13.71 14.97 -2.32
N PHE A 424 14.81 14.37 -2.76
CA PHE A 424 15.00 13.96 -4.15
C PHE A 424 14.73 12.46 -4.29
N ARG A 425 13.44 12.09 -4.32
CA ARG A 425 13.03 10.67 -4.46
C ARG A 425 13.30 10.14 -5.84
N THR A 426 13.79 8.90 -5.89
CA THR A 426 13.82 8.08 -7.10
C THR A 426 13.26 6.69 -6.79
N PRO A 427 12.64 5.99 -7.77
CA PRO A 427 12.21 6.48 -9.08
C PRO A 427 11.11 7.56 -9.00
N ILE A 428 11.04 8.43 -10.03
CA ILE A 428 10.06 9.54 -10.17
C ILE A 428 8.93 9.11 -11.11
#